data_AF-A0A7C6HEW1-F1
#
_entry.id   AF-A0A7C6HEW1-F1
#
_cell.length_a   1.000
_cell.length_b   1.000
_cell.length_c   1.000
_cell.angle_alpha   90.00
_cell.angle_beta   90.00
_cell.angle_gamma   90.00
#
_symmetry.space_group_name_H-M   'P 1'
#
loop_
_entity.id
_entity.type
_entity.pdbx_description
1 polymer ?
#
loop_
_entity_poly.entity_id
_entity_poly.type
_entity_poly.pdbx_seq_one_letter_code
_entity_poly.pdbx_strand_id
1 'polypeptide(L)'
;MRCESCGEVLPDGTRYCTNCGAEVSPIAEQGEGQSGQYNYPPEQQYYPQPVMDAPLTVGQYIGMFLLMLIPLVNLILLLVWAFNSSGNINRRNFARAALIMMLIGLVISIILTIAFGSLFLAFWRGNFPWDNGNWWEGMMQFMG
;
A
#
# COMPACT_ATOMS: atom_id res chain seq x y z
N MET A 1 -0.34 -45.42 50.22
CA MET A 1 -0.07 -45.53 48.75
C MET A 1 1.36 -46.06 48.51
N ARG A 2 1.71 -46.70 47.38
CA ARG A 2 3.10 -47.14 47.08
C ARG A 2 3.78 -46.18 46.10
N CYS A 3 5.09 -45.98 46.25
CA CYS A 3 5.86 -45.10 45.37
C CYS A 3 6.02 -45.76 44.01
N GLU A 4 5.64 -45.09 42.92
CA GLU A 4 5.83 -45.64 41.56
C GLU A 4 7.31 -45.73 41.16
N SER A 5 8.17 -44.93 41.79
CA SER A 5 9.61 -44.89 41.47
C SER A 5 10.44 -45.93 42.23
N CYS A 6 10.03 -46.38 43.42
CA CYS A 6 10.82 -47.32 44.23
C CYS A 6 10.03 -48.46 44.90
N GLY A 7 8.70 -48.45 44.80
CA GLY A 7 7.83 -49.51 45.33
C GLY A 7 7.57 -49.50 46.83
N GLU A 8 8.22 -48.61 47.60
CA GLU A 8 8.06 -48.49 49.05
C GLU A 8 6.68 -47.93 49.43
N VAL A 9 6.13 -48.35 50.56
CA VAL A 9 4.80 -47.88 51.04
C VAL A 9 4.97 -46.50 51.69
N LEU A 10 4.29 -45.49 51.15
CA LEU A 10 4.33 -44.12 51.69
C LEU A 10 3.28 -43.90 52.79
N PRO A 11 3.63 -43.15 53.85
CA PRO A 11 2.69 -42.64 54.84
C PRO A 11 1.85 -41.48 54.27
N ASP A 12 0.61 -41.37 54.74
CA ASP A 12 -0.38 -40.44 54.21
C ASP A 12 0.02 -38.97 54.43
N GLY A 13 -0.22 -38.12 53.43
CA GLY A 13 0.08 -36.68 53.47
C GLY A 13 1.53 -36.27 53.15
N THR A 14 2.41 -37.20 52.78
CA THR A 14 3.80 -36.88 52.40
C THR A 14 3.91 -36.37 50.96
N ARG A 15 4.65 -35.27 50.76
CA ARG A 15 4.91 -34.68 49.42
C ARG A 15 6.09 -35.30 48.69
N TYR A 16 6.91 -36.05 49.39
CA TYR A 16 8.11 -36.69 48.85
C TYR A 16 8.30 -38.05 49.51
N CYS A 17 8.75 -39.02 48.73
CA CYS A 17 9.11 -40.33 49.24
C CYS A 17 10.41 -40.21 50.05
N THR A 18 10.39 -40.65 51.30
CA THR A 18 11.56 -40.59 52.21
C THR A 18 12.66 -41.58 51.86
N ASN A 19 12.40 -42.57 51.00
CA ASN A 19 13.37 -43.59 50.60
C ASN A 19 14.08 -43.24 49.28
N CYS A 20 13.35 -42.79 48.24
CA CYS A 20 13.94 -42.48 46.93
C CYS A 20 13.98 -40.98 46.58
N GLY A 21 13.33 -40.12 47.37
CA GLY A 21 13.27 -38.68 47.11
C GLY A 21 12.31 -38.24 46.00
N ALA A 22 11.58 -39.17 45.37
CA ALA A 22 10.60 -38.83 44.33
C ALA A 22 9.44 -38.02 44.91
N GLU A 23 9.03 -36.96 44.21
CA GLU A 23 7.84 -36.20 44.58
C GLU A 23 6.59 -37.05 44.36
N VAL A 24 5.72 -37.06 45.36
CA VAL A 24 4.44 -37.75 45.34
C VAL A 24 3.41 -36.71 45.73
N SER A 25 2.44 -36.45 44.85
CA SER A 25 1.38 -35.49 45.17
C SER A 25 0.45 -36.13 46.20
N PRO A 26 0.37 -35.63 47.45
CA PRO A 26 -0.61 -36.14 48.39
C PRO A 26 -1.98 -35.67 47.89
N ILE A 27 -2.79 -36.61 47.40
CA ILE A 27 -4.20 -36.36 47.15
C ILE A 27 -4.82 -36.21 48.54
N ALA A 28 -5.00 -34.97 48.98
CA ALA A 28 -5.83 -34.66 50.13
C ALA A 28 -7.24 -35.18 49.84
N GLU A 29 -7.77 -35.93 50.81
CA GLU A 29 -9.07 -36.59 50.75
C GLU A 29 -10.18 -35.66 50.24
N GLN A 30 -11.04 -36.26 49.42
CA GLN A 30 -12.19 -35.66 48.76
C GLN A 30 -13.19 -35.15 49.81
N GLY A 31 -13.12 -33.84 50.09
CA GLY A 31 -14.21 -33.07 50.67
C GLY A 31 -15.02 -32.39 49.57
N GLU A 32 -16.34 -32.49 49.69
CA GLU A 32 -17.36 -32.04 48.74
C GLU A 32 -17.33 -30.52 48.46
N GLY A 33 -17.47 -30.14 47.18
CA GLY A 33 -17.99 -28.83 46.75
C GLY A 33 -17.07 -27.96 45.89
N GLN A 34 -17.31 -27.92 44.57
CA GLN A 34 -17.67 -26.71 43.79
C GLN A 34 -17.65 -26.97 42.28
N SER A 35 -18.78 -26.67 41.67
CA SER A 35 -19.04 -26.65 40.23
C SER A 35 -18.07 -25.70 39.51
N GLY A 36 -17.24 -26.25 38.63
CA GLY A 36 -16.40 -25.45 37.74
C GLY A 36 -17.24 -24.68 36.73
N GLN A 37 -17.15 -23.33 36.78
CA GLN A 37 -17.55 -22.47 35.68
C GLN A 37 -16.59 -22.70 34.51
N TYR A 38 -17.10 -23.31 33.44
CA TYR A 38 -16.41 -23.31 32.16
C TYR A 38 -16.53 -21.92 31.53
N ASN A 39 -15.49 -21.11 31.70
CA ASN A 39 -15.31 -19.85 31.01
C ASN A 39 -14.95 -20.15 29.53
N TYR A 40 -15.94 -20.12 28.64
CA TYR A 40 -15.68 -20.16 27.21
C TYR A 40 -14.90 -18.90 26.79
N PRO A 41 -13.76 -19.03 26.10
CA PRO A 41 -13.11 -17.86 25.52
C PRO A 41 -14.06 -17.25 24.48
N PRO A 42 -14.19 -15.91 24.42
CA PRO A 42 -15.09 -15.25 23.48
C PRO A 42 -14.67 -15.59 22.04
N GLU A 43 -15.63 -16.08 21.24
CA GLU A 43 -15.45 -16.29 19.80
C GLU A 43 -15.02 -14.98 19.15
N GLN A 44 -13.79 -14.94 18.63
CA GLN A 44 -13.32 -13.81 17.84
C GLN A 44 -14.02 -13.87 16.47
N GLN A 45 -14.90 -12.91 16.21
CA GLN A 45 -15.47 -12.72 14.89
C GLN A 45 -14.34 -12.44 13.89
N TYR A 46 -14.03 -13.43 13.04
CA TYR A 46 -13.15 -13.26 11.90
C TYR A 46 -13.88 -12.40 10.87
N TYR A 47 -13.70 -11.07 10.94
CA TYR A 47 -14.04 -10.20 9.83
C TYR A 47 -13.06 -10.51 8.70
N PRO A 48 -13.52 -10.99 7.52
CA PRO A 48 -12.63 -11.15 6.38
C PRO A 48 -12.09 -9.76 6.04
N GLN A 49 -10.83 -9.53 6.39
CA GLN A 49 -10.14 -8.31 6.03
C GLN A 49 -10.13 -8.25 4.50
N PRO A 50 -10.56 -7.14 3.88
CA PRO A 50 -10.40 -6.98 2.45
C PRO A 50 -8.92 -7.18 2.14
N VAL A 51 -8.61 -8.10 1.24
CA VAL A 51 -7.23 -8.35 0.81
C VAL A 51 -6.76 -7.08 0.11
N MET A 52 -6.14 -6.19 0.87
CA MET A 52 -5.68 -4.91 0.38
C MET A 52 -4.41 -5.18 -0.43
N ASP A 53 -4.46 -4.87 -1.73
CA ASP A 53 -3.28 -4.97 -2.58
C ASP A 53 -2.11 -4.20 -1.95
N ALA A 54 -0.93 -4.81 -1.94
CA ALA A 54 0.26 -4.18 -1.39
C ALA A 54 0.49 -2.79 -2.02
N PRO A 55 0.96 -1.78 -1.28
CA PRO A 55 1.29 -0.49 -1.88
C PRO A 55 2.40 -0.65 -2.93
N LEU A 56 2.39 0.21 -3.95
CA LEU A 56 3.44 0.25 -4.97
C LEU A 56 4.78 0.59 -4.31
N THR A 57 5.83 -0.17 -4.65
CA THR A 57 7.17 0.11 -4.15
C THR A 57 7.82 1.26 -4.90
N VAL A 58 8.79 1.93 -4.27
CA VAL A 58 9.54 3.04 -4.89
C VAL A 58 10.18 2.60 -6.22
N GLY A 59 10.72 1.37 -6.28
CA GLY A 59 11.30 0.83 -7.51
C GLY A 59 10.30 0.69 -8.66
N GLN A 60 9.02 0.40 -8.36
CA GLN A 60 7.97 0.36 -9.38
C GLN A 60 7.65 1.76 -9.93
N TYR A 61 7.63 2.79 -9.08
CA TYR A 61 7.47 4.17 -9.57
C TYR A 61 8.64 4.61 -10.44
N ILE A 62 9.87 4.28 -10.06
CA ILE A 62 11.05 4.57 -10.87
C ILE A 62 10.94 3.89 -12.25
N GLY A 63 10.53 2.62 -12.29
CA GLY A 63 10.25 1.93 -13.54
C GLY A 63 9.19 2.63 -14.40
N MET A 64 8.09 3.10 -13.78
CA MET A 64 7.04 3.86 -14.47
C MET A 64 7.56 5.17 -15.07
N PHE A 65 8.37 5.94 -14.33
CA PHE A 65 8.94 7.18 -14.82
C PHE A 65 9.93 6.97 -15.97
N LEU A 66 10.78 5.94 -15.88
CA LEU A 66 11.72 5.60 -16.96
C LEU A 66 11.00 5.20 -18.24
N LEU A 67 9.90 4.45 -18.12
CA LEU A 67 9.06 4.09 -19.26
C LEU A 67 8.37 5.31 -19.89
N MET A 68 8.04 6.31 -19.07
CA MET A 68 7.41 7.56 -19.52
C MET A 68 8.28 8.36 -20.50
N LEU A 69 9.61 8.16 -20.46
CA LEU A 69 10.56 8.78 -21.39
C LEU A 69 10.38 8.30 -22.84
N ILE A 70 9.80 7.12 -23.04
CA ILE A 70 9.53 6.56 -24.37
C ILE A 70 8.02 6.71 -24.65
N PRO A 71 7.60 7.73 -25.42
CA PRO A 71 6.20 8.15 -25.49
C PRO A 71 5.24 7.05 -26.01
N LEU A 72 5.67 6.25 -26.98
CA LEU A 72 4.83 5.18 -27.53
C LEU A 72 4.69 3.99 -26.56
N VAL A 73 5.79 3.60 -25.91
CA VAL A 73 5.80 2.48 -24.95
C VAL A 73 5.01 2.85 -23.70
N ASN A 74 5.14 4.10 -23.24
CA ASN A 74 4.36 4.66 -22.15
C ASN A 74 2.84 4.49 -22.39
N LEU A 75 2.35 4.89 -23.56
CA LEU A 75 0.93 4.82 -23.89
C LEU A 75 0.42 3.36 -23.90
N ILE A 76 1.16 2.46 -24.54
CA ILE A 76 0.78 1.03 -24.61
C ILE A 76 0.74 0.40 -23.21
N LEU A 77 1.75 0.65 -22.37
CA LEU A 77 1.80 0.09 -21.02
C LEU A 77 0.70 0.63 -20.11
N LEU A 78 0.37 1.93 -20.22
CA LEU A 78 -0.76 2.51 -19.50
C LEU A 78 -2.08 1.83 -19.88
N LEU A 79 -2.30 1.55 -21.17
CA LEU A 79 -3.49 0.82 -21.62
C LEU A 79 -3.51 -0.61 -21.08
N VAL A 80 -2.39 -1.34 -21.17
CA VAL A 80 -2.26 -2.69 -20.62
C VAL A 80 -2.56 -2.70 -19.12
N TRP A 81 -2.00 -1.77 -18.35
CA TRP A 81 -2.24 -1.70 -16.91
C TRP A 81 -3.64 -1.20 -16.53
N ALA A 82 -4.27 -0.33 -17.33
CA ALA A 82 -5.60 0.18 -17.07
C ALA A 82 -6.69 -0.89 -17.28
N PHE A 83 -6.50 -1.76 -18.27
CA PHE A 83 -7.48 -2.78 -18.68
C PHE A 83 -7.19 -4.18 -18.16
N ASN A 84 -5.97 -4.47 -17.68
CA ASN A 84 -5.69 -5.75 -17.05
C ASN A 84 -6.57 -5.95 -15.79
N SER A 85 -7.18 -7.12 -15.70
CA SER A 85 -8.04 -7.55 -14.58
C SER A 85 -7.25 -8.22 -13.45
N SER A 86 -5.98 -8.57 -13.70
CA SER A 86 -5.09 -9.25 -12.75
C SER A 86 -3.94 -8.34 -12.33
N GLY A 87 -3.74 -8.18 -11.02
CA GLY A 87 -2.65 -7.41 -10.44
C GLY A 87 -3.11 -6.26 -9.55
N ASN A 88 -2.12 -5.50 -9.09
CA ASN A 88 -2.26 -4.48 -8.06
C ASN A 88 -3.21 -3.34 -8.46
N ILE A 89 -4.28 -3.14 -7.68
CA ILE A 89 -5.28 -2.08 -7.88
C ILE A 89 -4.65 -0.69 -7.97
N ASN A 90 -3.59 -0.41 -7.21
CA ASN A 90 -2.93 0.89 -7.19
C ASN A 90 -2.28 1.21 -8.55
N ARG A 91 -1.70 0.19 -9.20
CA ARG A 91 -1.11 0.36 -10.55
C ARG A 91 -2.18 0.65 -11.59
N ARG A 92 -3.30 -0.06 -11.51
CA ARG A 92 -4.43 0.10 -12.44
C ARG A 92 -5.09 1.46 -12.29
N ASN A 93 -5.31 1.90 -11.05
CA ASN A 93 -5.86 3.21 -10.76
C ASN A 93 -4.91 4.34 -11.20
N PHE A 94 -3.61 4.17 -10.98
CA PHE A 94 -2.61 5.09 -11.53
C PHE A 94 -2.69 5.17 -13.06
N ALA A 95 -2.73 4.04 -13.75
CA ALA A 95 -2.79 4.02 -15.21
C ALA A 95 -4.06 4.71 -15.75
N ARG A 96 -5.22 4.45 -15.13
CA ARG A 96 -6.49 5.10 -15.46
C ARG A 96 -6.44 6.61 -15.20
N ALA A 97 -5.92 7.02 -14.04
CA ALA A 97 -5.76 8.43 -13.70
C ALA A 97 -4.82 9.14 -14.68
N ALA A 98 -3.70 8.52 -15.05
CA ALA A 98 -2.74 9.06 -16.02
C ALA A 98 -3.38 9.25 -17.40
N LEU A 99 -4.19 8.29 -17.88
CA LEU A 99 -4.93 8.44 -19.14
C LEU A 99 -5.95 9.58 -19.09
N ILE A 100 -6.67 9.73 -17.98
CA ILE A 100 -7.62 10.84 -17.78
C ILE A 100 -6.86 12.19 -17.75
N MET A 101 -5.75 12.26 -17.01
CA MET A 101 -4.91 13.47 -16.95
C MET A 101 -4.34 13.83 -18.33
N MET A 102 -3.98 12.84 -19.14
CA MET A 102 -3.53 13.07 -20.51
C MET A 102 -4.64 13.65 -21.38
N LEU A 103 -5.87 13.14 -21.29
CA LEU A 103 -7.03 13.70 -22.00
C LEU A 103 -7.37 15.12 -21.53
N ILE A 104 -7.33 15.37 -20.23
CA ILE A 104 -7.55 16.71 -19.67
C ILE A 104 -6.48 17.67 -20.18
N GLY A 105 -5.21 17.27 -20.14
CA GLY A 105 -4.09 18.06 -20.65
C GLY A 105 -4.23 18.36 -22.15
N LEU A 106 -4.71 17.40 -22.94
CA LEU A 106 -4.99 17.59 -24.37
C LEU A 106 -6.10 18.63 -24.59
N VAL A 107 -7.21 18.54 -23.85
CA VAL A 107 -8.31 19.50 -23.99
C VAL A 107 -7.87 20.90 -23.59
N ILE A 108 -7.17 21.03 -22.46
CA ILE A 108 -6.63 22.30 -21.99
C ILE A 108 -5.65 22.88 -23.00
N SER A 109 -4.74 22.08 -23.56
CA SER A 109 -3.77 22.57 -24.54
C SER A 109 -4.45 23.05 -25.83
N ILE A 110 -5.51 22.38 -26.29
CA ILE A 110 -6.31 22.84 -27.43
C ILE A 110 -6.97 24.18 -27.12
N ILE A 111 -7.62 24.33 -25.96
CA ILE A 111 -8.27 25.59 -25.56
C ILE A 111 -7.26 26.73 -25.48
N LEU A 112 -6.12 26.50 -24.83
CA LEU A 112 -5.05 27.50 -24.72
C LEU A 112 -4.47 27.86 -26.08
N THR A 113 -4.34 26.89 -26.99
CA THR A 113 -3.88 27.15 -28.36
C THR A 113 -4.92 27.90 -29.18
N ILE A 114 -6.22 27.71 -28.95
CA ILE A 114 -7.24 28.51 -29.65
C ILE A 114 -7.26 29.94 -29.11
N ALA A 115 -7.18 30.12 -27.79
CA ALA A 115 -7.23 31.43 -27.15
C ALA A 115 -5.94 32.26 -27.34
N PHE A 116 -4.77 31.60 -27.36
CA PHE A 116 -3.45 32.24 -27.38
C PHE A 116 -2.53 31.72 -28.48
N GLY A 117 -3.05 30.98 -29.47
CA GLY A 117 -2.24 30.28 -30.47
C GLY A 117 -1.35 31.16 -31.31
N SER A 118 -1.80 32.36 -31.67
CA SER A 118 -0.96 33.32 -32.41
C SER A 118 0.25 33.76 -31.59
N LEU A 119 0.06 33.99 -30.28
CA LEU A 119 1.12 34.37 -29.34
C LEU A 119 2.04 33.17 -29.02
N PHE A 120 1.46 31.98 -28.84
CA PHE A 120 2.21 30.73 -28.61
C PHE A 120 3.03 30.32 -29.84
N LEU A 121 2.49 30.45 -31.05
CA LEU A 121 3.22 30.19 -32.29
C LEU A 121 4.32 31.23 -32.54
N ALA A 122 4.09 32.51 -32.23
CA ALA A 122 5.12 33.55 -32.30
C ALA A 122 6.25 33.29 -31.29
N PHE A 123 5.91 32.92 -30.05
CA PHE A 123 6.86 32.53 -28.99
C PHE A 123 7.64 31.26 -29.35
N TRP A 124 6.97 30.20 -29.84
CA TRP A 124 7.60 28.93 -30.22
C TRP A 124 8.50 29.06 -31.45
N ARG A 125 8.10 29.88 -32.44
CA ARG A 125 8.94 30.19 -33.60
C ARG A 125 10.07 31.18 -33.29
N GLY A 126 10.13 31.74 -32.07
CA GLY A 126 11.03 32.84 -31.74
C GLY A 126 10.80 34.10 -32.58
N ASN A 127 9.70 34.15 -33.34
CA ASN A 127 9.40 35.20 -34.29
C ASN A 127 8.64 36.30 -33.57
N PHE A 128 9.34 36.97 -32.67
CA PHE A 128 8.83 38.14 -31.99
C PHE A 128 8.77 39.30 -33.00
N PRO A 129 7.76 40.18 -32.94
CA PRO A 129 7.66 41.36 -33.81
C PRO A 129 8.84 42.35 -33.73
N TRP A 130 9.84 42.09 -32.88
CA TRP A 130 11.01 42.92 -32.60
C TRP A 130 12.32 42.31 -33.17
N ASP A 131 12.26 41.12 -33.79
CA ASP A 131 13.43 40.35 -34.29
C ASP A 131 13.90 40.80 -35.69
N ASN A 132 13.17 41.70 -36.34
CA ASN A 132 13.48 42.29 -37.65
C ASN A 132 14.51 43.44 -37.60
N GLY A 133 15.04 43.79 -36.42
CA GLY A 133 16.14 44.76 -36.25
C GLY A 133 15.71 46.23 -36.15
N ASN A 134 14.41 46.52 -36.20
CA ASN A 134 13.82 47.87 -36.17
C ASN A 134 13.03 48.16 -34.87
N TRP A 135 13.55 47.72 -33.72
CA TRP A 135 12.90 47.88 -32.41
C TRP A 135 12.61 49.34 -32.01
N TRP A 136 13.28 50.32 -32.60
CA TRP A 136 13.03 51.76 -32.37
C TRP A 136 11.66 52.19 -32.88
N GLU A 137 11.15 51.58 -33.96
CA GLU A 137 9.83 51.91 -34.54
C GLU A 137 8.69 51.48 -33.60
N GLY A 138 8.78 50.28 -33.03
CA GLY A 138 7.80 49.80 -32.06
C GLY A 138 7.82 50.60 -30.75
N MET A 139 9.00 51.07 -30.30
CA MET A 139 9.12 51.85 -29.07
C MET A 139 8.58 53.28 -29.23
N MET A 140 8.72 53.90 -30.41
CA MET A 140 8.16 55.23 -30.70
C MET A 140 6.62 55.22 -30.77
N GLN A 141 6.00 54.10 -31.12
CA GLN A 141 4.53 53.97 -31.14
C GLN A 141 3.91 53.91 -29.73
N PHE A 142 4.65 53.44 -28.72
CA PHE A 142 4.19 53.39 -27.32
C PHE A 142 4.45 54.69 -26.55
N MET A 143 5.34 55.56 -27.04
CA MET A 143 5.68 56.85 -26.40
C MET A 143 5.05 58.06 -27.10
N GLY A 144 4.10 57.84 -28.00
CA GLY A 144 3.30 58.88 -28.67
C GLY A 144 1.93 59.05 -28.03
#